data_AF-V4KT36-F1
#
_entry.id   AF-V4KT36-F1
#
_cell.length_a   1.000
_cell.length_b   1.000
_cell.length_c   1.000
_cell.angle_alpha   90.00
_cell.angle_beta   90.00
_cell.angle_gamma   90.00
#
_symmetry.space_group_name_H-M   'P 1'
#
loop_
_entity.id
_entity.type
_entity.pdbx_description
1 polymer ?
#
loop_
_entity_poly.entity_id
_entity_poly.type
_entity_poly.pdbx_seq_one_letter_code
_entity_poly.pdbx_strand_id
1 'polypeptide(L)'
;MGVFSNLRGPRIGATHNELPVANGSPSSPSSSPSSSSIKRKLSNLLPFCVALVVIAEIGFLGRLDKVALVDTLTDFFTQSPSLSQSPPTRSDRKIGLLTESCEDWLTREDSVTYSRDFNKDPIFVSGGEQDFKSCSVKCTFGDSSGRTPDGAFGLGHQHGTLGIIRSMESAQYYPENDLAQARRRGYDIVMTTSLSSDVPVGYFSWAEYDIMAPIQPKTEKAIAAAFISNCGARNFRLQALEALMKTSIKIDSYGGCHRNRDGKVDKVEALKRYKFSLAFENTNEEDYVTEKFFQSLVAGSVPVVVGAPNIEEFAPSSDSFLHIKNMEDVEPVAKRMKFLAANPAAYNQTLRWKHEGPSDSFKALVDMAAVHSSCRLCIFLATRIQEQEEKSPNFKKRPCKCTRGGSDTVYHVYVRERGRFEMESIFLRGKNLTHEALETAVIAKFKSLKHEPVWKKERPGSLKGDNELRVHRIYPLGLTQRQALYNFKFEGNSSLSTHIQHNPCAKFEVVFV
;
A
#
# COMPACT_ATOMS: atom_id res chain seq x y z
N MET A 1 16.64 4.60 21.95
CA MET A 1 17.55 4.07 20.92
C MET A 1 16.71 3.36 19.87
N GLY A 2 16.90 3.71 18.60
CA GLY A 2 16.05 3.35 17.47
C GLY A 2 16.16 4.47 16.44
N VAL A 3 16.84 4.19 15.34
CA VAL A 3 17.61 5.13 14.51
C VAL A 3 16.71 5.84 13.50
N PHE A 4 16.46 7.14 13.71
CA PHE A 4 16.01 8.06 12.66
C PHE A 4 17.24 8.68 12.00
N SER A 5 17.72 8.11 10.90
CA SER A 5 18.67 8.75 10.00
C SER A 5 18.67 7.96 8.69
N ASN A 6 18.05 8.53 7.66
CA ASN A 6 18.50 8.53 6.25
C ASN A 6 17.30 8.68 5.30
N LEU A 7 16.85 9.91 5.13
CA LEU A 7 16.27 10.38 3.86
C LEU A 7 16.90 11.74 3.56
N ARG A 8 18.17 11.71 3.15
CA ARG A 8 18.80 12.79 2.38
C ARG A 8 18.79 12.35 0.94
N GLY A 9 17.86 12.87 0.15
CA GLY A 9 17.91 12.76 -1.31
C GLY A 9 19.20 13.41 -1.84
N PRO A 10 19.74 12.93 -2.98
CA PRO A 10 20.96 13.46 -3.54
C PRO A 10 20.77 14.89 -4.05
N ARG A 11 21.65 15.80 -3.60
CA ARG A 11 21.82 17.13 -4.19
C ARG A 11 22.40 16.97 -5.59
N ILE A 12 21.60 17.19 -6.63
CA ILE A 12 22.09 17.39 -7.99
C ILE A 12 22.52 18.86 -8.10
N GLY A 13 23.83 19.10 -8.01
CA GLY A 13 24.44 20.38 -8.33
C GLY A 13 24.55 20.52 -9.84
N ALA A 14 23.84 21.51 -10.41
CA ALA A 14 24.07 21.97 -11.77
C ALA A 14 25.43 22.68 -11.82
N THR A 15 26.35 22.16 -12.63
CA THR A 15 27.58 22.86 -13.03
C THR A 15 27.45 23.24 -14.49
N HIS A 16 27.48 24.54 -14.75
CA HIS A 16 27.60 25.12 -16.08
C HIS A 16 29.00 24.86 -16.63
N ASN A 17 29.07 24.45 -17.90
CA ASN A 17 30.28 24.42 -18.71
C ASN A 17 30.68 25.86 -19.10
N GLU A 18 31.90 26.27 -18.77
CA GLU A 18 32.68 27.24 -19.54
C GLU A 18 34.10 26.70 -19.77
N LEU A 19 34.58 26.88 -21.00
CA LEU A 19 35.85 26.43 -21.58
C LEU A 19 37.04 27.34 -21.16
N PRO A 20 38.30 26.96 -21.44
CA PRO A 20 39.41 27.10 -20.50
C PRO A 20 40.37 28.26 -20.80
N VAL A 21 41.13 28.67 -19.78
CA VAL A 21 42.41 29.37 -19.95
C VAL A 21 43.45 28.74 -19.02
N ALA A 22 44.59 28.38 -19.63
CA ALA A 22 45.75 27.77 -18.99
C ALA A 22 46.63 28.81 -18.26
N ASN A 23 47.27 28.41 -17.16
CA ASN A 23 48.73 28.52 -16.97
C ASN A 23 49.20 28.06 -15.58
N GLY A 24 50.25 27.21 -15.57
CA GLY A 24 51.45 27.36 -14.73
C GLY A 24 51.39 26.99 -13.23
N SER A 25 51.93 25.81 -12.88
CA SER A 25 52.62 25.53 -11.60
C SER A 25 54.00 26.23 -11.57
N PRO A 26 54.93 26.06 -10.58
CA PRO A 26 54.91 25.26 -9.33
C PRO A 26 55.55 25.95 -8.09
N SER A 27 55.46 25.32 -6.89
CA SER A 27 56.59 25.10 -5.94
C SER A 27 56.14 24.78 -4.48
N SER A 28 56.64 23.68 -3.93
CA SER A 28 56.61 23.24 -2.51
C SER A 28 57.74 23.94 -1.68
N PRO A 29 58.19 23.50 -0.47
CA PRO A 29 57.65 22.63 0.60
C PRO A 29 57.92 23.18 2.04
N SER A 30 57.81 22.29 3.06
CA SER A 30 58.40 22.33 4.44
C SER A 30 57.51 22.89 5.56
N SER A 31 57.53 22.45 6.83
CA SER A 31 57.99 21.23 7.52
C SER A 31 57.55 21.37 9.00
N SER A 32 57.29 20.25 9.65
CA SER A 32 57.10 19.96 11.10
C SER A 32 58.27 20.46 11.99
N PRO A 33 58.43 20.14 13.31
CA PRO A 33 57.71 19.22 14.23
C PRO A 33 57.56 19.72 15.70
N SER A 34 56.84 18.99 16.58
CA SER A 34 57.37 18.18 17.71
C SER A 34 56.43 18.43 18.92
N SER A 35 56.20 17.56 19.91
CA SER A 35 56.99 16.48 20.48
C SER A 35 56.13 15.53 21.34
N SER A 36 56.41 14.22 21.24
CA SER A 36 56.64 13.22 22.32
C SER A 36 55.66 13.10 23.51
N SER A 37 55.35 11.94 24.11
CA SER A 37 55.68 10.50 23.99
C SER A 37 55.18 9.85 25.30
N ILE A 38 54.86 8.54 25.31
CA ILE A 38 55.28 7.51 26.32
C ILE A 38 54.28 6.33 26.45
N LYS A 39 54.75 5.14 25.98
CA LYS A 39 54.68 3.75 26.53
C LYS A 39 53.32 3.11 26.87
N ARG A 40 53.03 1.80 26.72
CA ARG A 40 53.71 0.56 26.21
C ARG A 40 52.64 -0.58 26.11
N LYS A 41 52.82 -1.42 25.09
CA LYS A 41 52.34 -2.80 24.75
C LYS A 41 51.66 -3.72 25.80
N LEU A 42 50.60 -4.43 25.36
CA LEU A 42 50.34 -5.91 25.25
C LEU A 42 48.80 -6.09 25.09
N SER A 43 48.16 -7.07 24.45
CA SER A 43 48.51 -8.30 23.74
C SER A 43 47.28 -8.75 22.93
N ASN A 44 47.50 -9.33 21.75
CA ASN A 44 46.52 -10.12 21.01
C ASN A 44 46.16 -11.38 21.81
N LEU A 45 44.88 -11.68 22.03
CA LEU A 45 44.29 -13.03 22.13
C LEU A 45 42.79 -12.92 22.46
N LEU A 46 41.90 -12.81 21.47
CA LEU A 46 40.46 -13.09 21.68
C LEU A 46 39.63 -13.40 20.42
N PRO A 47 40.07 -14.28 19.50
CA PRO A 47 39.12 -14.95 18.60
C PRO A 47 39.08 -16.47 18.83
N PHE A 48 39.16 -16.93 20.09
CA PHE A 48 39.07 -18.36 20.45
C PHE A 48 37.99 -18.72 21.47
N CYS A 49 37.16 -17.75 21.92
CA CYS A 49 36.19 -17.98 23.01
C CYS A 49 34.71 -18.13 22.60
N VAL A 50 34.38 -18.22 21.30
CA VAL A 50 32.97 -18.41 20.88
C VAL A 50 32.74 -19.76 20.17
N ALA A 51 33.79 -20.47 19.76
CA ALA A 51 33.67 -21.79 19.13
C ALA A 51 33.51 -22.96 20.14
N LEU A 52 33.57 -22.71 21.45
CA LEU A 52 33.49 -23.73 22.51
C LEU A 52 32.18 -23.72 23.31
N VAL A 53 31.20 -22.88 22.93
CA VAL A 53 29.86 -22.85 23.57
C VAL A 53 28.83 -23.71 22.81
N VAL A 54 29.15 -24.21 21.61
CA VAL A 54 28.19 -24.93 20.74
C VAL A 54 28.38 -26.47 20.76
N ILE A 55 29.33 -27.00 21.54
CA ILE A 55 29.60 -28.46 21.60
C ILE A 55 29.29 -29.08 22.99
N ALA A 56 28.75 -28.30 23.93
CA ALA A 56 28.43 -28.76 25.29
C ALA A 56 26.92 -28.86 25.62
N GLU A 57 26.03 -28.92 24.60
CA GLU A 57 24.60 -29.24 24.81
C GLU A 57 24.09 -30.48 24.04
N ILE A 58 24.96 -31.15 23.27
CA ILE A 58 24.61 -32.44 22.65
C ILE A 58 25.40 -33.53 23.36
N GLY A 59 24.85 -34.07 24.44
CA GLY A 59 25.39 -35.29 25.04
C GLY A 59 25.28 -35.41 26.55
N PHE A 60 24.11 -35.21 27.15
CA PHE A 60 23.83 -35.85 28.44
C PHE A 60 22.32 -36.03 28.69
N LEU A 61 21.88 -37.28 28.46
CA LEU A 61 20.90 -38.05 29.23
C LEU A 61 19.51 -37.40 29.47
N GLY A 62 18.37 -37.94 29.02
CA GLY A 62 18.02 -39.36 28.94
C GLY A 62 17.66 -39.93 30.32
N ARG A 63 16.39 -39.79 30.76
CA ARG A 63 15.53 -40.85 31.34
C ARG A 63 14.26 -40.30 32.05
N LEU A 64 13.21 -41.13 31.98
CA LEU A 64 11.89 -41.12 32.67
C LEU A 64 10.81 -40.21 32.05
N ASP A 65 9.57 -40.63 31.80
CA ASP A 65 9.01 -41.99 31.65
C ASP A 65 7.65 -41.92 30.91
N LYS A 66 7.21 -43.07 30.41
CA LYS A 66 5.99 -43.39 29.63
C LYS A 66 4.67 -42.82 30.18
N VAL A 67 3.75 -42.46 29.27
CA VAL A 67 2.39 -43.06 29.06
C VAL A 67 1.60 -42.27 28.00
N ALA A 68 0.83 -42.99 27.17
CA ALA A 68 -0.18 -42.53 26.19
C ALA A 68 0.27 -42.09 24.79
N LEU A 69 0.69 -43.07 23.95
CA LEU A 69 0.44 -43.03 22.51
C LEU A 69 0.38 -44.46 21.94
N VAL A 70 -0.71 -45.15 22.23
CA VAL A 70 -1.11 -46.39 21.53
C VAL A 70 -2.58 -46.23 21.21
N ASP A 71 -2.86 -45.72 20.02
CA ASP A 71 -3.97 -46.13 19.17
C ASP A 71 -3.71 -45.54 17.78
N THR A 72 -4.08 -46.29 16.74
CA THR A 72 -3.95 -45.96 15.31
C THR A 72 -2.57 -46.08 14.66
N LEU A 73 -2.00 -47.31 14.61
CA LEU A 73 -1.03 -47.68 13.57
C LEU A 73 -0.91 -49.20 13.34
N THR A 74 -2.05 -49.89 13.27
CA THR A 74 -2.13 -51.31 12.87
C THR A 74 -3.21 -51.49 11.82
N ASP A 75 -2.90 -51.12 10.57
CA ASP A 75 -3.63 -51.66 9.40
C ASP A 75 -2.87 -51.56 8.06
N PHE A 76 -1.59 -51.19 8.04
CA PHE A 76 -0.89 -50.88 6.78
C PHE A 76 0.06 -51.93 6.20
N PHE A 77 0.27 -53.10 6.81
CA PHE A 77 1.18 -54.10 6.22
C PHE A 77 0.78 -55.55 6.50
N THR A 78 0.18 -56.19 5.50
CA THR A 78 0.21 -57.63 5.07
C THR A 78 -1.03 -57.83 4.18
N GLN A 79 -1.06 -58.42 2.99
CA GLN A 79 -0.25 -59.41 2.28
C GLN A 79 -0.74 -59.40 0.80
N SER A 80 0.16 -59.65 -0.16
CA SER A 80 -0.22 -60.10 -1.51
C SER A 80 -0.41 -61.62 -1.53
N PRO A 81 -1.29 -62.16 -2.39
CA PRO A 81 -0.84 -63.27 -3.24
C PRO A 81 -1.37 -63.25 -4.70
N SER A 82 -0.80 -64.20 -5.44
CA SER A 82 -0.61 -64.41 -6.89
C SER A 82 -1.80 -64.82 -7.77
N LEU A 83 -1.56 -64.74 -9.09
CA LEU A 83 -2.41 -65.11 -10.24
C LEU A 83 -2.95 -66.56 -10.26
N SER A 84 -4.21 -66.72 -10.70
CA SER A 84 -4.63 -67.76 -11.66
C SER A 84 -6.05 -67.54 -12.25
N GLN A 85 -6.09 -67.36 -13.58
CA GLN A 85 -7.06 -67.78 -14.62
C GLN A 85 -8.61 -67.64 -14.52
N SER A 86 -9.11 -66.98 -15.58
CA SER A 86 -10.37 -67.15 -16.35
C SER A 86 -11.63 -66.36 -15.97
N PRO A 87 -12.44 -65.89 -16.96
CA PRO A 87 -13.30 -64.71 -16.82
C PRO A 87 -14.77 -65.06 -16.58
N PRO A 88 -15.51 -64.25 -15.81
CA PRO A 88 -16.94 -64.14 -15.97
C PRO A 88 -17.35 -62.71 -16.33
N THR A 89 -17.99 -62.62 -17.50
CA THR A 89 -19.23 -61.86 -17.76
C THR A 89 -19.37 -60.45 -17.17
N ARG A 90 -19.42 -59.50 -18.11
CA ARG A 90 -20.11 -58.20 -18.07
C ARG A 90 -21.24 -58.18 -17.04
N SER A 91 -20.92 -57.77 -15.82
CA SER A 91 -21.90 -57.43 -14.80
C SER A 91 -22.09 -55.92 -14.83
N ASP A 92 -23.32 -55.52 -15.10
CA ASP A 92 -23.83 -54.18 -14.89
C ASP A 92 -23.56 -53.73 -13.45
N ARG A 93 -22.39 -53.15 -13.20
CA ARG A 93 -22.24 -52.23 -12.08
C ARG A 93 -22.92 -50.93 -12.50
N LYS A 94 -24.22 -50.85 -12.17
CA LYS A 94 -24.89 -49.60 -11.82
C LYS A 94 -24.06 -48.92 -10.73
N ILE A 95 -23.03 -48.18 -11.14
CA ILE A 95 -22.45 -47.13 -10.33
C ILE A 95 -23.54 -46.06 -10.26
N GLY A 96 -24.08 -45.83 -9.07
CA GLY A 96 -24.94 -44.68 -8.82
C GLY A 96 -24.22 -43.44 -9.33
N LEU A 97 -24.74 -42.88 -10.42
CA LEU A 97 -24.25 -41.67 -11.05
C LEU A 97 -24.54 -40.53 -10.06
N LEU A 98 -23.62 -40.28 -9.12
CA LEU A 98 -23.55 -39.00 -8.44
C LEU A 98 -23.36 -37.97 -9.55
N THR A 99 -24.43 -37.27 -9.89
CA THR A 99 -24.39 -36.19 -10.86
C THR A 99 -23.47 -35.12 -10.26
N GLU A 100 -22.25 -35.01 -10.80
CA GLU A 100 -21.26 -34.00 -10.44
C GLU A 100 -21.93 -32.63 -10.35
N SER A 101 -21.66 -31.84 -9.30
CA SER A 101 -22.28 -30.53 -9.15
C SER A 101 -21.74 -29.55 -10.21
N CYS A 102 -22.48 -28.48 -10.51
CA CYS A 102 -21.96 -27.43 -11.38
C CYS A 102 -20.67 -26.80 -10.82
N GLU A 103 -20.53 -26.70 -9.50
CA GLU A 103 -19.36 -26.11 -8.84
C GLU A 103 -18.13 -27.03 -9.01
N ASP A 104 -18.29 -28.34 -8.83
CA ASP A 104 -17.20 -29.32 -9.04
C ASP A 104 -16.76 -29.35 -10.50
N TRP A 105 -17.73 -29.35 -11.42
CA TRP A 105 -17.46 -29.32 -12.85
C TRP A 105 -16.74 -28.04 -13.28
N LEU A 106 -17.23 -26.87 -12.84
CA LEU A 106 -16.61 -25.58 -13.12
C LEU A 106 -15.20 -25.51 -12.53
N THR A 107 -14.99 -25.97 -11.31
CA THR A 107 -13.65 -25.98 -10.69
C THR A 107 -12.64 -26.77 -11.54
N ARG A 108 -13.07 -27.86 -12.16
CA ARG A 108 -12.22 -28.72 -12.99
C ARG A 108 -12.01 -28.15 -14.40
N GLU A 109 -13.09 -27.77 -15.09
CA GLU A 109 -13.05 -27.31 -16.49
C GLU A 109 -12.62 -25.84 -16.64
N ASP A 110 -12.82 -25.02 -15.61
CA ASP A 110 -12.41 -23.62 -15.58
C ASP A 110 -11.03 -23.41 -14.94
N SER A 111 -10.30 -24.51 -14.70
CA SER A 111 -8.93 -24.45 -14.20
C SER A 111 -7.99 -23.83 -15.24
N VAL A 112 -7.27 -22.79 -14.84
CA VAL A 112 -6.34 -22.08 -15.71
C VAL A 112 -4.92 -22.46 -15.37
N THR A 113 -4.16 -22.88 -16.38
CA THR A 113 -2.70 -22.96 -16.28
C THR A 113 -2.11 -21.84 -17.11
N TYR A 114 -1.62 -20.79 -16.45
CA TYR A 114 -0.89 -19.71 -17.11
C TYR A 114 0.49 -20.17 -17.55
N SER A 115 0.98 -19.61 -18.64
CA SER A 115 2.28 -19.94 -19.24
C SER A 115 3.46 -19.67 -18.32
N ARG A 116 3.38 -18.64 -17.47
CA ARG A 116 4.43 -18.21 -16.56
C ARG A 116 4.09 -18.50 -15.11
N ASP A 117 4.94 -19.29 -14.47
CA ASP A 117 4.93 -19.51 -13.02
C ASP A 117 5.86 -18.48 -12.35
N PHE A 118 5.28 -17.45 -11.74
CA PHE A 118 6.05 -16.39 -11.09
C PHE A 118 6.88 -16.88 -9.90
N ASN A 119 6.63 -18.07 -9.33
CA ASN A 119 7.49 -18.63 -8.29
C ASN A 119 8.83 -19.13 -8.83
N LYS A 120 8.85 -19.56 -10.09
CA LYS A 120 10.06 -20.02 -10.80
C LYS A 120 10.66 -18.92 -11.65
N ASP A 121 9.81 -18.06 -12.19
CA ASP A 121 10.19 -16.96 -13.06
C ASP A 121 9.62 -15.61 -12.54
N PRO A 122 10.21 -15.05 -11.48
CA PRO A 122 9.73 -13.86 -10.79
C PRO A 122 9.58 -12.66 -11.72
N ILE A 123 8.71 -11.72 -11.33
CA ILE A 123 8.67 -10.39 -11.96
C ILE A 123 10.03 -9.72 -11.80
N PHE A 124 10.54 -9.15 -12.88
CA PHE A 124 11.80 -8.42 -12.87
C PHE A 124 11.57 -6.96 -13.28
N VAL A 125 11.90 -6.04 -12.36
CA VAL A 125 11.87 -4.60 -12.60
C VAL A 125 13.29 -4.07 -12.59
N SER A 126 13.70 -3.42 -13.69
CA SER A 126 15.02 -2.81 -13.80
C SER A 126 15.06 -1.44 -13.11
N GLY A 127 16.10 -1.23 -12.30
CA GLY A 127 16.29 -0.04 -11.52
C GLY A 127 15.43 0.00 -10.24
N GLY A 128 15.83 0.88 -9.31
CA GLY A 128 15.24 0.97 -7.98
C GLY A 128 15.74 -0.10 -7.02
N GLU A 129 15.45 0.07 -5.73
CA GLU A 129 15.85 -0.86 -4.67
C GLU A 129 14.66 -1.70 -4.20
N GLN A 130 14.94 -2.94 -3.76
CA GLN A 130 13.94 -3.82 -3.19
C GLN A 130 13.72 -3.47 -1.71
N ASP A 131 12.81 -2.53 -1.47
CA ASP A 131 12.59 -1.96 -0.12
C ASP A 131 11.45 -2.65 0.66
N PHE A 132 11.05 -3.86 0.27
CA PHE A 132 9.95 -4.59 0.91
C PHE A 132 10.34 -6.02 1.32
N LYS A 133 9.79 -6.47 2.45
CA LYS A 133 10.12 -7.78 3.05
C LYS A 133 9.49 -8.97 2.31
N SER A 134 8.25 -8.82 1.86
CA SER A 134 7.51 -9.87 1.17
C SER A 134 6.48 -9.27 0.22
N CYS A 135 6.09 -10.05 -0.77
CA CYS A 135 5.06 -9.71 -1.74
C CYS A 135 4.27 -10.95 -2.11
N SER A 136 3.00 -10.81 -2.49
CA SER A 136 2.16 -11.95 -2.89
C SER A 136 2.56 -12.56 -4.23
N VAL A 137 3.39 -11.86 -5.01
CA VAL A 137 4.02 -12.36 -6.23
C VAL A 137 5.53 -12.20 -6.08
N LYS A 138 6.31 -13.23 -6.44
CA LYS A 138 7.77 -13.09 -6.39
C LYS A 138 8.20 -12.01 -7.36
N CYS A 139 9.04 -11.10 -6.87
CA CYS A 139 9.48 -9.95 -7.59
C CYS A 139 10.91 -9.58 -7.21
N THR A 140 11.67 -9.08 -8.18
CA THR A 140 13.08 -8.71 -8.05
C THR A 140 13.30 -7.33 -8.66
N PHE A 141 14.15 -6.54 -8.00
CA PHE A 141 14.58 -5.22 -8.45
C PHE A 141 16.10 -5.20 -8.56
N GLY A 142 16.63 -4.50 -9.55
CA GLY A 142 18.08 -4.31 -9.69
C GLY A 142 18.51 -4.04 -11.12
N ASP A 143 19.82 -4.07 -11.33
CA ASP A 143 20.43 -3.88 -12.64
C ASP A 143 20.54 -5.21 -13.40
N SER A 144 20.40 -5.15 -14.74
CA SER A 144 20.19 -6.30 -15.63
C SER A 144 21.08 -7.52 -15.33
N SER A 145 20.44 -8.65 -15.01
CA SER A 145 21.07 -9.95 -14.79
C SER A 145 21.11 -10.83 -16.05
N GLY A 146 21.16 -10.23 -17.25
CA GLY A 146 21.10 -10.96 -18.53
C GLY A 146 19.68 -11.40 -18.95
N ARG A 147 18.64 -10.91 -18.27
CA ARG A 147 17.22 -11.12 -18.57
C ARG A 147 16.56 -9.80 -18.98
N THR A 148 15.65 -9.84 -19.96
CA THR A 148 14.80 -8.69 -20.31
C THR A 148 13.84 -8.37 -19.15
N PRO A 149 13.84 -7.12 -18.62
CA PRO A 149 12.92 -6.70 -17.57
C PRO A 149 11.47 -6.64 -18.05
N ASP A 150 10.54 -6.98 -17.16
CA ASP A 150 9.10 -6.80 -17.36
C ASP A 150 8.74 -5.30 -17.33
N GLY A 151 9.49 -4.50 -16.56
CA GLY A 151 9.42 -3.05 -16.56
C GLY A 151 10.73 -2.41 -16.12
N ALA A 152 10.94 -1.15 -16.46
CA ALA A 152 12.14 -0.39 -16.09
C ALA A 152 11.77 1.04 -15.68
N PHE A 153 12.38 1.58 -14.62
CA PHE A 153 12.22 2.99 -14.27
C PHE A 153 12.90 3.88 -15.32
N GLY A 154 12.19 4.91 -15.75
CA GLY A 154 12.55 5.71 -16.92
C GLY A 154 11.90 5.20 -18.20
N LEU A 155 12.29 5.77 -19.34
CA LEU A 155 11.80 5.31 -20.63
C LEU A 155 12.52 4.01 -21.01
N GLY A 156 11.77 2.91 -21.10
CA GLY A 156 12.30 1.60 -21.49
C GLY A 156 12.73 1.62 -22.96
N HIS A 157 14.04 1.54 -23.23
CA HIS A 157 14.57 1.54 -24.61
C HIS A 157 14.73 0.13 -25.20
N GLN A 158 14.31 -0.91 -24.50
CA GLN A 158 14.37 -2.30 -24.96
C GLN A 158 12.99 -2.82 -25.37
N HIS A 159 12.94 -3.54 -26.50
CA HIS A 159 11.71 -4.13 -27.01
C HIS A 159 11.13 -5.13 -26.00
N GLY A 160 9.89 -4.89 -25.56
CA GLY A 160 9.18 -5.75 -24.60
C GLY A 160 9.29 -5.33 -23.13
N THR A 161 10.03 -4.27 -22.80
CA THR A 161 10.12 -3.73 -21.43
C THR A 161 9.24 -2.49 -21.27
N LEU A 162 8.37 -2.49 -20.26
CA LEU A 162 7.47 -1.37 -19.98
C LEU A 162 8.20 -0.21 -19.28
N GLY A 163 8.02 1.02 -19.77
CA GLY A 163 8.58 2.23 -19.14
C GLY A 163 7.77 2.70 -17.94
N ILE A 164 8.45 2.96 -16.81
CA ILE A 164 7.81 3.33 -15.54
C ILE A 164 8.27 4.73 -15.10
N ILE A 165 7.31 5.61 -14.80
CA ILE A 165 7.58 6.85 -14.07
C ILE A 165 7.08 6.72 -12.63
N ARG A 166 7.91 7.11 -11.67
CA ARG A 166 7.56 7.16 -10.25
C ARG A 166 7.98 8.48 -9.64
N SER A 167 7.03 9.21 -9.09
CA SER A 167 7.27 10.51 -8.46
C SER A 167 6.18 10.81 -7.43
N MET A 168 6.54 11.42 -6.32
CA MET A 168 5.57 11.94 -5.35
C MET A 168 5.47 13.48 -5.39
N GLU A 169 6.02 14.08 -6.44
CA GLU A 169 6.00 15.53 -6.68
C GLU A 169 4.80 15.94 -7.53
N SER A 170 4.26 17.12 -7.27
CA SER A 170 3.10 17.65 -7.99
C SER A 170 3.35 17.83 -9.49
N ALA A 171 2.36 17.45 -10.31
CA ALA A 171 2.40 17.64 -11.76
C ALA A 171 2.43 19.11 -12.17
N GLN A 172 1.97 20.01 -11.30
CA GLN A 172 2.07 21.44 -11.56
C GLN A 172 3.52 21.94 -11.54
N TYR A 173 4.46 21.30 -10.83
CA TYR A 173 5.89 21.64 -10.91
C TYR A 173 6.63 20.82 -11.96
N TYR A 174 6.25 19.55 -12.08
CA TYR A 174 6.88 18.57 -12.96
C TYR A 174 5.82 18.01 -13.90
N PRO A 175 5.58 18.66 -15.05
CA PRO A 175 4.48 18.31 -15.94
C PRO A 175 4.51 16.85 -16.42
N GLU A 176 5.65 16.17 -16.40
CA GLU A 176 5.80 14.75 -16.68
C GLU A 176 5.05 13.83 -15.70
N ASN A 177 4.69 14.31 -14.51
CA ASN A 177 3.90 13.56 -13.53
C ASN A 177 2.39 13.64 -13.82
N ASP A 178 1.94 14.53 -14.71
CA ASP A 178 0.56 14.49 -15.20
C ASP A 178 0.33 13.20 -15.98
N LEU A 179 -0.77 12.50 -15.69
CA LEU A 179 -1.04 11.17 -16.26
C LEU A 179 -1.07 11.21 -17.79
N ALA A 180 -1.74 12.21 -18.38
CA ALA A 180 -1.86 12.32 -19.82
C ALA A 180 -0.51 12.71 -20.46
N GLN A 181 0.27 13.57 -19.82
CA GLN A 181 1.59 13.93 -20.29
C GLN A 181 2.59 12.78 -20.19
N ALA A 182 2.59 12.02 -19.10
CA ALA A 182 3.43 10.84 -18.93
C ALA A 182 3.19 9.85 -20.08
N ARG A 183 1.92 9.58 -20.41
CA ARG A 183 1.54 8.75 -21.56
C ARG A 183 2.05 9.30 -22.89
N ARG A 184 1.88 10.61 -23.13
CA ARG A 184 2.42 11.26 -24.34
C ARG A 184 3.93 11.18 -24.46
N ARG A 185 4.64 11.14 -23.33
CA ARG A 185 6.10 10.96 -23.27
C ARG A 185 6.55 9.51 -23.46
N GLY A 186 5.61 8.55 -23.49
CA GLY A 186 5.90 7.13 -23.73
C GLY A 186 6.04 6.27 -22.47
N TYR A 187 5.58 6.73 -21.31
CA TYR A 187 5.51 5.87 -20.12
C TYR A 187 4.31 4.92 -20.17
N ASP A 188 4.57 3.62 -20.00
CA ASP A 188 3.56 2.57 -19.94
C ASP A 188 2.89 2.45 -18.58
N ILE A 189 3.60 2.84 -17.52
CA ILE A 189 3.14 2.77 -16.12
C ILE A 189 3.46 4.09 -15.41
N VAL A 190 2.44 4.71 -14.82
CA VAL A 190 2.54 5.94 -14.03
C VAL A 190 2.28 5.63 -12.57
N MET A 191 3.20 6.07 -11.72
CA MET A 191 3.13 5.92 -10.28
C MET A 191 3.30 7.29 -9.61
N THR A 192 2.18 7.95 -9.30
CA THR A 192 2.18 9.28 -8.66
C THR A 192 1.27 9.34 -7.44
N THR A 193 1.19 10.50 -6.78
CA THR A 193 0.21 10.72 -5.70
C THR A 193 -1.24 10.59 -6.17
N SER A 194 -1.51 10.78 -7.47
CA SER A 194 -2.86 10.61 -8.02
C SER A 194 -3.36 9.19 -7.81
N LEU A 195 -4.54 9.04 -7.20
CA LEU A 195 -5.23 7.75 -7.06
C LEU A 195 -5.73 7.22 -8.41
N SER A 196 -5.69 8.04 -9.46
CA SER A 196 -5.92 7.66 -10.87
C SER A 196 -4.67 7.10 -11.56
N SER A 197 -3.51 7.12 -10.91
CA SER A 197 -2.31 6.44 -11.41
C SER A 197 -2.52 4.92 -11.49
N ASP A 198 -1.76 4.22 -12.32
CA ASP A 198 -1.81 2.75 -12.38
C ASP A 198 -1.45 2.13 -11.02
N VAL A 199 -0.43 2.70 -10.37
CA VAL A 199 0.01 2.30 -9.02
C VAL A 199 0.26 3.56 -8.19
N PRO A 200 -0.74 4.05 -7.43
CA PRO A 200 -0.60 5.28 -6.66
C PRO A 200 0.49 5.19 -5.58
N VAL A 201 1.17 6.30 -5.30
CA VAL A 201 2.21 6.43 -4.27
C VAL A 201 1.87 7.64 -3.41
N GLY A 202 1.19 7.39 -2.29
CA GLY A 202 0.73 8.44 -1.38
C GLY A 202 1.62 8.62 -0.15
N TYR A 203 1.48 9.75 0.53
CA TYR A 203 2.18 10.08 1.78
C TYR A 203 1.43 9.57 3.03
N PHE A 204 0.83 8.38 2.94
CA PHE A 204 0.05 7.79 4.03
C PHE A 204 0.44 6.34 4.24
N SER A 205 0.61 5.95 5.50
CA SER A 205 0.91 4.58 5.91
C SER A 205 0.77 4.44 7.41
N TRP A 206 0.23 3.30 7.88
CA TRP A 206 0.23 2.94 9.30
C TRP A 206 1.64 2.67 9.84
N ALA A 207 2.57 2.25 8.97
CA ALA A 207 3.95 1.94 9.34
C ALA A 207 4.81 3.20 9.51
N GLU A 208 4.54 4.25 8.73
CA GLU A 208 5.33 5.50 8.74
C GLU A 208 4.73 6.55 9.67
N TYR A 209 3.41 6.58 9.82
CA TYR A 209 2.70 7.58 10.60
C TYR A 209 1.93 6.93 11.74
N ASP A 210 2.28 7.26 12.98
CA ASP A 210 1.49 6.91 14.16
C ASP A 210 0.23 7.79 14.24
N ILE A 211 -0.68 7.59 13.29
CA ILE A 211 -1.91 8.38 13.10
C ILE A 211 -2.83 8.24 14.32
N MET A 212 -2.71 7.15 15.09
CA MET A 212 -3.48 6.91 16.31
C MET A 212 -2.73 7.30 17.59
N ALA A 213 -1.59 8.00 17.47
CA ALA A 213 -0.83 8.49 18.61
C ALA A 213 -1.72 9.27 19.60
N PRO A 214 -1.53 9.09 20.93
CA PRO A 214 -2.29 9.81 21.94
C PRO A 214 -2.15 11.33 21.83
N ILE A 215 -3.28 12.02 21.96
CA ILE A 215 -3.34 13.48 21.91
C ILE A 215 -2.61 14.06 23.13
N GLN A 216 -1.70 15.00 22.89
CA GLN A 216 -0.99 15.72 23.95
C GLN A 216 -1.72 17.02 24.33
N PRO A 217 -1.54 17.53 25.56
CA PRO A 217 -2.05 18.86 25.93
C PRO A 217 -1.54 19.96 25.01
N LYS A 218 -2.43 20.85 24.58
CA LYS A 218 -2.09 21.99 23.72
C LYS A 218 -1.63 23.15 24.60
N THR A 219 -0.34 23.43 24.63
CA THR A 219 0.30 24.34 25.60
C THR A 219 0.77 25.66 25.01
N GLU A 220 0.85 25.79 23.67
CA GLU A 220 1.35 27.01 23.04
C GLU A 220 0.32 28.15 23.07
N LYS A 221 0.81 29.39 23.21
CA LYS A 221 -0.05 30.58 23.26
C LYS A 221 -0.65 30.93 21.90
N ALA A 222 0.13 30.77 20.83
CA ALA A 222 -0.39 30.80 19.47
C ALA A 222 -1.19 29.51 19.24
N ILE A 223 -2.38 29.65 18.65
CA ILE A 223 -3.29 28.49 18.51
C ILE A 223 -2.92 27.61 17.32
N ALA A 224 -2.14 28.15 16.37
CA ALA A 224 -1.72 27.46 15.16
C ALA A 224 -0.22 27.59 14.92
N ALA A 225 0.35 26.61 14.24
CA ALA A 225 1.72 26.65 13.75
C ALA A 225 1.83 26.32 12.26
N ALA A 226 2.83 26.92 11.61
CA ALA A 226 3.13 26.76 10.19
C ALA A 226 4.60 26.38 9.98
N PHE A 227 4.86 25.42 9.09
CA PHE A 227 6.19 24.94 8.73
C PHE A 227 6.38 25.03 7.21
N ILE A 228 6.38 26.26 6.68
CA ILE A 228 6.41 26.54 5.24
C ILE A 228 7.76 27.15 4.87
N SER A 229 8.52 26.47 4.00
CA SER A 229 9.85 26.95 3.56
C SER A 229 9.97 27.21 2.06
N ASN A 230 9.04 26.73 1.24
CA ASN A 230 8.96 27.12 -0.17
C ASN A 230 8.03 28.34 -0.30
N CYS A 231 8.58 29.54 -0.48
CA CYS A 231 7.75 30.74 -0.56
C CYS A 231 7.19 31.00 -1.98
N GLY A 232 7.69 30.30 -2.99
CA GLY A 232 7.25 30.39 -4.39
C GLY A 232 6.24 29.30 -4.75
N ALA A 233 5.27 29.04 -3.88
CA ALA A 233 4.23 28.04 -4.13
C ALA A 233 3.37 28.39 -5.35
N ARG A 234 2.91 27.40 -6.12
CA ARG A 234 2.00 27.59 -7.27
C ARG A 234 0.54 27.55 -6.81
N ASN A 235 0.24 28.25 -5.71
CA ASN A 235 -1.11 28.43 -5.17
C ASN A 235 -1.16 29.66 -4.24
N PHE A 236 -2.30 29.88 -3.58
CA PHE A 236 -2.56 31.05 -2.74
C PHE A 236 -2.20 30.87 -1.25
N ARG A 237 -1.37 29.87 -0.90
CA ARG A 237 -1.18 29.49 0.51
C ARG A 237 -0.55 30.56 1.40
N LEU A 238 0.33 31.40 0.86
CA LEU A 238 0.95 32.48 1.64
C LEU A 238 -0.04 33.62 1.84
N GLN A 239 -0.84 33.93 0.83
CA GLN A 239 -1.94 34.89 0.93
C GLN A 239 -2.96 34.43 1.98
N ALA A 240 -3.29 33.13 2.01
CA ALA A 240 -4.16 32.55 3.04
C ALA A 240 -3.54 32.65 4.44
N LEU A 241 -2.24 32.36 4.60
CA LEU A 241 -1.52 32.52 5.87
C LEU A 241 -1.59 33.98 6.37
N GLU A 242 -1.25 34.94 5.51
CA GLU A 242 -1.31 36.37 5.85
C GLU A 242 -2.73 36.81 6.20
N ALA A 243 -3.72 36.38 5.43
CA ALA A 243 -5.12 36.71 5.68
C ALA A 243 -5.62 36.12 7.02
N LEU A 244 -5.26 34.86 7.34
CA LEU A 244 -5.54 34.28 8.65
C LEU A 244 -4.91 35.10 9.79
N MET A 245 -3.66 35.55 9.64
CA MET A 245 -3.01 36.40 10.65
C MET A 245 -3.72 37.75 10.81
N LYS A 246 -4.20 38.36 9.71
CA LYS A 246 -4.99 39.60 9.71
C LYS A 246 -6.33 39.45 10.43
N THR A 247 -6.89 38.24 10.50
CA THR A 247 -8.09 37.96 11.31
C THR A 247 -7.82 37.91 12.81
N SER A 248 -6.65 38.34 13.30
CA SER A 248 -6.26 38.26 14.73
C SER A 248 -6.06 36.83 15.26
N ILE A 249 -5.80 35.85 14.38
CA ILE A 249 -5.32 34.53 14.80
C ILE A 249 -3.80 34.61 15.00
N LYS A 250 -3.34 34.21 16.19
CA LYS A 250 -1.91 34.08 16.47
C LYS A 250 -1.38 32.78 15.89
N ILE A 251 -0.43 32.90 14.96
CA ILE A 251 0.19 31.80 14.23
C ILE A 251 1.70 31.91 14.39
N ASP A 252 2.32 30.83 14.86
CA ASP A 252 3.78 30.69 14.90
C ASP A 252 4.26 30.02 13.60
N SER A 253 4.99 30.77 12.77
CA SER A 253 5.64 30.26 11.57
C SER A 253 7.12 29.98 11.84
N TYR A 254 7.48 28.71 11.77
CA TYR A 254 8.85 28.20 11.95
C TYR A 254 9.63 28.06 10.64
N GLY A 255 8.91 27.93 9.51
CA GLY A 255 9.51 27.72 8.20
C GLY A 255 10.18 28.99 7.65
N GLY A 256 10.85 28.85 6.50
CA GLY A 256 11.51 29.98 5.83
C GLY A 256 10.59 31.15 5.46
N CYS A 257 9.27 30.90 5.34
CA CYS A 257 8.28 31.91 4.99
C CYS A 257 7.58 32.47 6.24
N HIS A 258 7.40 33.80 6.31
CA HIS A 258 6.89 34.57 7.47
C HIS A 258 7.66 34.45 8.79
N ARG A 259 8.44 33.38 9.00
CA ARG A 259 9.39 33.09 10.08
C ARG A 259 9.35 34.05 11.28
N ASN A 260 8.24 34.04 12.01
CA ASN A 260 8.03 34.90 13.19
C ASN A 260 8.32 34.17 14.50
N ARG A 261 8.68 32.87 14.41
CA ARG A 261 9.05 32.01 15.51
C ARG A 261 10.36 31.31 15.17
N ASP A 262 11.40 31.60 15.94
CA ASP A 262 12.68 30.91 15.79
C ASP A 262 12.74 29.60 16.58
N GLY A 263 13.69 28.74 16.20
CA GLY A 263 14.02 27.52 16.90
C GLY A 263 14.20 26.34 15.96
N LYS A 264 15.23 25.53 16.20
CA LYS A 264 15.39 24.23 15.54
C LYS A 264 14.57 23.21 16.32
N VAL A 265 13.29 23.08 15.97
CA VAL A 265 12.37 22.15 16.60
C VAL A 265 12.14 20.93 15.71
N ASP A 266 11.85 19.78 16.32
CA ASP A 266 11.20 18.70 15.59
C ASP A 266 9.76 19.13 15.26
N LYS A 267 9.38 18.98 13.99
CA LYS A 267 8.09 19.48 13.48
C LYS A 267 6.91 18.81 14.18
N VAL A 268 6.90 17.48 14.29
CA VAL A 268 5.77 16.74 14.84
C VAL A 268 5.68 16.99 16.35
N GLU A 269 6.81 16.98 17.06
CA GLU A 269 6.84 17.28 18.50
C GLU A 269 6.43 18.73 18.81
N ALA A 270 6.75 19.69 17.94
CA ALA A 270 6.23 21.04 18.06
C ALA A 270 4.71 21.08 17.83
N LEU A 271 4.23 20.49 16.73
CA LEU A 271 2.81 20.48 16.37
C LEU A 271 1.93 19.86 17.45
N LYS A 272 2.43 18.87 18.23
CA LYS A 272 1.69 18.27 19.35
C LYS A 272 1.17 19.29 20.36
N ARG A 273 1.84 20.45 20.51
CA ARG A 273 1.49 21.50 21.46
C ARG A 273 0.54 22.58 20.91
N TYR A 274 0.26 22.58 19.60
CA TYR A 274 -0.65 23.52 18.95
C TYR A 274 -2.03 22.91 18.73
N LYS A 275 -3.09 23.73 18.79
CA LYS A 275 -4.45 23.26 18.48
C LYS A 275 -4.61 22.97 16.99
N PHE A 276 -4.02 23.81 16.15
CA PHE A 276 -4.11 23.74 14.69
C PHE A 276 -2.73 23.62 14.05
N SER A 277 -2.66 22.88 12.95
CA SER A 277 -1.48 22.77 12.09
C SER A 277 -1.82 23.31 10.71
N LEU A 278 -1.08 24.28 10.18
CA LEU A 278 -1.30 24.73 8.81
C LEU A 278 -0.66 23.75 7.82
N ALA A 279 -1.45 22.80 7.36
CA ALA A 279 -1.07 21.78 6.39
C ALA A 279 -1.26 22.30 4.95
N PHE A 280 -0.48 23.35 4.61
CA PHE A 280 -0.60 24.04 3.34
C PHE A 280 0.32 23.43 2.28
N GLU A 281 -0.27 22.84 1.25
CA GLU A 281 0.44 22.26 0.12
C GLU A 281 1.01 23.31 -0.83
N ASN A 282 1.95 22.88 -1.68
CA ASN A 282 2.61 23.76 -2.64
C ASN A 282 1.72 24.09 -3.85
N THR A 283 0.71 23.26 -4.12
CA THR A 283 -0.19 23.27 -5.28
C THR A 283 -1.57 22.75 -4.85
N ASN A 284 -2.60 23.08 -5.62
CA ASN A 284 -3.97 22.62 -5.38
C ASN A 284 -4.33 21.57 -6.43
N GLU A 285 -3.77 20.37 -6.29
CA GLU A 285 -3.93 19.25 -7.22
C GLU A 285 -4.74 18.14 -6.57
N GLU A 286 -5.65 17.51 -7.34
CA GLU A 286 -6.40 16.34 -6.87
C GLU A 286 -5.45 15.28 -6.34
N ASP A 287 -5.75 14.73 -5.18
CA ASP A 287 -4.98 13.65 -4.51
C ASP A 287 -3.58 14.04 -4.02
N TYR A 288 -3.14 15.28 -4.24
CA TYR A 288 -1.87 15.76 -3.74
C TYR A 288 -1.98 16.14 -2.26
N VAL A 289 -2.04 15.11 -1.41
CA VAL A 289 -2.07 15.20 0.05
C VAL A 289 -0.79 14.60 0.61
N THR A 290 0.05 15.44 1.21
CA THR A 290 1.43 15.07 1.59
C THR A 290 1.59 14.82 3.08
N GLU A 291 2.85 14.67 3.52
CA GLU A 291 3.23 14.50 4.92
C GLU A 291 2.67 15.61 5.80
N LYS A 292 2.39 16.80 5.26
CA LYS A 292 1.86 17.95 6.01
C LYS A 292 0.53 17.62 6.66
N PHE A 293 -0.37 16.96 5.94
CA PHE A 293 -1.68 16.57 6.47
C PHE A 293 -1.54 15.43 7.49
N PHE A 294 -0.86 14.34 7.12
CA PHE A 294 -0.74 13.16 7.97
C PHE A 294 0.07 13.43 9.26
N GLN A 295 1.13 14.24 9.21
CA GLN A 295 1.86 14.67 10.42
C GLN A 295 0.99 15.52 11.36
N SER A 296 0.02 16.27 10.83
CA SER A 296 -0.95 16.99 11.66
C SER A 296 -1.85 16.02 12.43
N LEU A 297 -2.30 14.95 11.76
CA LEU A 297 -3.07 13.87 12.39
C LEU A 297 -2.25 13.15 13.46
N VAL A 298 -0.99 12.81 13.18
CA VAL A 298 -0.06 12.21 14.17
C VAL A 298 0.08 13.11 15.40
N ALA A 299 0.27 14.42 15.21
CA ALA A 299 0.38 15.38 16.30
C ALA A 299 -0.92 15.57 17.12
N GLY A 300 -2.04 15.03 16.65
CA GLY A 300 -3.36 15.25 17.25
C GLY A 300 -3.76 16.73 17.19
N SER A 301 -3.37 17.42 16.12
CA SER A 301 -3.67 18.83 15.88
C SER A 301 -4.57 18.93 14.65
N VAL A 302 -5.59 19.78 14.69
CA VAL A 302 -6.56 19.89 13.60
C VAL A 302 -5.87 20.53 12.39
N PRO A 303 -5.71 19.81 11.26
CA PRO A 303 -5.14 20.41 10.05
C PRO A 303 -6.05 21.50 9.50
N VAL A 304 -5.45 22.65 9.17
CA VAL A 304 -6.03 23.69 8.33
C VAL A 304 -5.34 23.58 6.97
N VAL A 305 -6.12 23.36 5.91
CA VAL A 305 -5.63 22.90 4.62
C VAL A 305 -5.81 23.97 3.56
N VAL A 306 -4.76 24.17 2.77
CA VAL A 306 -4.80 24.75 1.42
C VAL A 306 -4.10 23.72 0.55
N GLY A 307 -4.79 23.11 -0.41
CA GLY A 307 -4.22 22.00 -1.18
C GLY A 307 -5.25 21.27 -2.02
N ALA A 308 -5.25 19.93 -1.93
CA ALA A 308 -6.12 19.07 -2.73
C ALA A 308 -7.61 19.45 -2.56
N PRO A 309 -8.35 19.65 -3.67
CA PRO A 309 -9.76 20.07 -3.62
C PRO A 309 -10.69 19.02 -3.00
N ASN A 310 -10.24 17.76 -2.93
CA ASN A 310 -10.94 16.58 -2.43
C ASN A 310 -10.36 16.04 -1.11
N ILE A 311 -9.75 16.90 -0.30
CA ILE A 311 -9.10 16.55 0.97
C ILE A 311 -10.01 15.76 1.94
N GLU A 312 -11.33 15.93 1.86
CA GLU A 312 -12.31 15.20 2.65
C GLU A 312 -12.20 13.68 2.50
N GLU A 313 -11.72 13.19 1.35
CA GLU A 313 -11.52 11.76 1.06
C GLU A 313 -10.29 11.18 1.77
N PHE A 314 -9.38 12.05 2.20
CA PHE A 314 -8.14 11.73 2.92
C PHE A 314 -8.29 11.97 4.42
N ALA A 315 -9.42 12.50 4.89
CA ALA A 315 -9.65 12.86 6.28
C ALA A 315 -10.21 11.67 7.08
N PRO A 316 -9.79 11.47 8.35
CA PRO A 316 -10.30 10.39 9.20
C PRO A 316 -11.79 10.54 9.53
N SER A 317 -12.28 11.78 9.64
CA SER A 317 -13.70 12.15 9.78
C SER A 317 -13.98 13.51 9.14
N SER A 318 -15.24 13.82 8.85
CA SER A 318 -15.65 15.07 8.19
C SER A 318 -15.39 16.33 9.02
N ASP A 319 -15.29 16.21 10.35
CA ASP A 319 -15.02 17.29 11.29
C ASP A 319 -13.54 17.38 11.71
N SER A 320 -12.66 16.52 11.17
CA SER A 320 -11.26 16.42 11.58
C SER A 320 -10.31 17.45 10.97
N PHE A 321 -10.78 18.30 10.05
CA PHE A 321 -9.96 19.30 9.35
C PHE A 321 -10.76 20.57 9.06
N LEU A 322 -10.05 21.63 8.68
CA LEU A 322 -10.61 22.87 8.13
C LEU A 322 -10.00 23.11 6.75
N HIS A 323 -10.81 23.43 5.75
CA HIS A 323 -10.33 23.61 4.37
C HIS A 323 -10.58 25.04 3.91
N ILE A 324 -9.50 25.68 3.46
CA ILE A 324 -9.51 26.96 2.76
C ILE A 324 -9.35 26.63 1.29
N LYS A 325 -10.48 26.48 0.57
CA LYS A 325 -10.48 26.10 -0.85
C LYS A 325 -10.16 27.31 -1.73
N ASN A 326 -10.55 28.49 -1.29
CA ASN A 326 -10.27 29.77 -1.91
C ASN A 326 -10.08 30.88 -0.85
N MET A 327 -9.79 32.11 -1.29
CA MET A 327 -9.51 33.21 -0.36
C MET A 327 -10.75 33.66 0.42
N GLU A 328 -11.94 33.44 -0.13
CA GLU A 328 -13.23 33.77 0.50
C GLU A 328 -13.50 32.90 1.75
N ASP A 329 -12.92 31.69 1.81
CA ASP A 329 -13.05 30.77 2.94
C ASP A 329 -12.24 31.18 4.17
N VAL A 330 -11.26 32.10 4.04
CA VAL A 330 -10.34 32.45 5.14
C VAL A 330 -11.08 32.98 6.36
N GLU A 331 -12.04 33.90 6.17
CA GLU A 331 -12.81 34.48 7.27
C GLU A 331 -13.72 33.46 7.98
N PRO A 332 -14.54 32.66 7.26
CA PRO A 332 -15.29 31.54 7.85
C PRO A 332 -14.40 30.55 8.62
N VAL A 333 -13.25 30.17 8.04
CA VAL A 333 -12.30 29.24 8.68
C VAL A 333 -11.68 29.88 9.93
N ALA A 334 -11.28 31.14 9.86
CA ALA A 334 -10.75 31.87 11.02
C ALA A 334 -11.78 31.94 12.16
N LYS A 335 -13.04 32.23 11.84
CA LYS A 335 -14.15 32.22 12.81
C LYS A 335 -14.30 30.83 13.44
N ARG A 336 -14.23 29.75 12.65
CA ARG A 336 -14.29 28.37 13.15
C ARG A 336 -13.09 28.04 14.04
N MET A 337 -11.88 28.43 13.67
CA MET A 337 -10.67 28.23 14.48
C MET A 337 -10.80 28.91 15.86
N LYS A 338 -11.27 30.16 15.91
CA LYS A 338 -11.50 30.89 17.17
C LYS A 338 -12.56 30.20 18.04
N PHE A 339 -13.68 29.79 17.43
CA PHE A 339 -14.74 29.07 18.13
C PHE A 339 -14.23 27.77 18.76
N LEU A 340 -13.53 26.94 17.98
CA LEU A 340 -12.92 25.69 18.45
C LEU A 340 -11.85 25.95 19.51
N ALA A 341 -11.03 26.99 19.35
CA ALA A 341 -10.01 27.35 20.34
C ALA A 341 -10.62 27.67 21.71
N ALA A 342 -11.75 28.40 21.72
CA ALA A 342 -12.47 28.83 22.92
C ALA A 342 -13.43 27.77 23.49
N ASN A 343 -13.78 26.72 22.74
CA ASN A 343 -14.74 25.69 23.17
C ASN A 343 -14.07 24.29 23.19
N PRO A 344 -13.60 23.83 24.36
CA PRO A 344 -12.93 22.54 24.49
C PRO A 344 -13.77 21.34 24.03
N ALA A 345 -15.07 21.34 24.29
CA ALA A 345 -15.95 20.24 23.88
C ALA A 345 -16.05 20.16 22.34
N ALA A 346 -16.25 21.30 21.67
CA ALA A 346 -16.28 21.36 20.22
C ALA A 346 -14.92 21.02 19.59
N TYR A 347 -13.80 21.42 20.21
CA TYR A 347 -12.47 21.01 19.77
C TYR A 347 -12.26 19.51 19.90
N ASN A 348 -12.60 18.92 21.05
CA ASN A 348 -12.44 17.48 21.28
C ASN A 348 -13.30 16.66 20.31
N GLN A 349 -14.47 17.18 19.90
CA GLN A 349 -15.29 16.53 18.87
C GLN A 349 -14.53 16.34 17.55
N THR A 350 -13.73 17.32 17.10
CA THR A 350 -12.90 17.22 15.88
C THR A 350 -11.81 16.13 15.96
N LEU A 351 -11.45 15.70 17.17
CA LEU A 351 -10.44 14.66 17.42
C LEU A 351 -11.05 13.35 17.92
N ARG A 352 -12.39 13.23 17.95
CA ARG A 352 -13.11 12.05 18.46
C ARG A 352 -12.69 10.76 17.78
N TRP A 353 -12.37 10.82 16.49
CA TRP A 353 -11.85 9.70 15.69
C TRP A 353 -10.57 9.07 16.26
N LYS A 354 -9.77 9.79 17.07
CA LYS A 354 -8.60 9.24 17.76
C LYS A 354 -8.96 8.18 18.81
N HIS A 355 -10.19 8.23 19.33
CA HIS A 355 -10.68 7.30 20.35
C HIS A 355 -11.61 6.24 19.76
N GLU A 356 -12.50 6.66 18.85
CA GLU A 356 -13.50 5.76 18.25
C GLU A 356 -12.98 5.02 17.02
N GLY A 357 -11.86 5.47 16.47
CA GLY A 357 -11.33 5.03 15.19
C GLY A 357 -11.78 5.94 14.04
N PRO A 358 -10.99 5.99 12.96
CA PRO A 358 -11.35 6.72 11.75
C PRO A 358 -12.40 5.97 10.93
N SER A 359 -13.00 6.67 9.96
CA SER A 359 -13.97 6.08 9.05
C SER A 359 -13.43 4.87 8.28
N ASP A 360 -14.32 3.95 7.88
CA ASP A 360 -13.96 2.80 7.05
C ASP A 360 -13.33 3.23 5.71
N SER A 361 -13.80 4.34 5.12
CA SER A 361 -13.20 4.91 3.91
C SER A 361 -11.76 5.37 4.12
N PHE A 362 -11.47 6.02 5.26
CA PHE A 362 -10.09 6.41 5.60
C PHE A 362 -9.20 5.18 5.83
N LYS A 363 -9.70 4.17 6.53
CA LYS A 363 -8.95 2.91 6.71
C LYS A 363 -8.67 2.25 5.35
N ALA A 364 -9.68 2.15 4.49
CA ALA A 364 -9.53 1.63 3.14
C ALA A 364 -8.52 2.42 2.29
N LEU A 365 -8.40 3.73 2.48
CA LEU A 365 -7.34 4.51 1.83
C LEU A 365 -5.95 4.14 2.40
N VAL A 366 -5.76 4.24 3.72
CA VAL A 366 -4.44 4.05 4.35
C VAL A 366 -3.95 2.61 4.24
N ASP A 367 -4.84 1.64 4.27
CA ASP A 367 -4.52 0.21 4.11
C ASP A 367 -3.93 -0.12 2.74
N MET A 368 -4.07 0.75 1.74
CA MET A 368 -3.37 0.59 0.46
C MET A 368 -1.84 0.54 0.66
N ALA A 369 -1.33 1.28 1.63
CA ALA A 369 0.09 1.30 1.97
C ALA A 369 0.54 0.13 2.85
N ALA A 370 -0.39 -0.73 3.30
CA ALA A 370 -0.02 -1.99 3.95
C ALA A 370 0.74 -2.92 2.97
N VAL A 371 0.58 -2.68 1.66
CA VAL A 371 1.39 -3.29 0.62
C VAL A 371 2.27 -2.22 -0.02
N HIS A 372 3.59 -2.39 0.11
CA HIS A 372 4.58 -1.45 -0.40
C HIS A 372 4.35 -1.16 -1.90
N SER A 373 4.56 0.09 -2.33
CA SER A 373 4.30 0.53 -3.71
C SER A 373 5.05 -0.30 -4.75
N SER A 374 6.30 -0.70 -4.46
CA SER A 374 7.06 -1.61 -5.32
C SER A 374 6.42 -3.00 -5.44
N CYS A 375 5.87 -3.57 -4.37
CA CYS A 375 5.14 -4.84 -4.46
C CYS A 375 3.83 -4.68 -5.26
N ARG A 376 3.10 -3.57 -5.05
CA ARG A 376 1.91 -3.26 -5.85
C ARG A 376 2.22 -3.12 -7.34
N LEU A 377 3.38 -2.55 -7.70
CA LEU A 377 3.89 -2.54 -9.07
C LEU A 377 4.10 -3.96 -9.61
N CYS A 378 4.70 -4.86 -8.83
CA CYS A 378 4.88 -6.26 -9.25
C CYS A 378 3.54 -6.98 -9.46
N ILE A 379 2.57 -6.76 -8.56
CA ILE A 379 1.21 -7.29 -8.69
C ILE A 379 0.56 -6.74 -9.97
N PHE A 380 0.71 -5.44 -10.25
CA PHE A 380 0.20 -4.81 -11.46
C PHE A 380 0.81 -5.43 -12.74
N LEU A 381 2.13 -5.58 -12.79
CA LEU A 381 2.84 -6.21 -13.92
C LEU A 381 2.40 -7.66 -14.11
N ALA A 382 2.38 -8.47 -13.05
CA ALA A 382 1.95 -9.86 -13.10
C ALA A 382 0.50 -10.00 -13.56
N THR A 383 -0.38 -9.12 -13.08
CA THR A 383 -1.80 -9.08 -13.49
C THR A 383 -1.91 -8.75 -14.97
N ARG A 384 -1.18 -7.73 -15.44
CA ARG A 384 -1.18 -7.33 -16.86
C ARG A 384 -0.67 -8.44 -17.78
N ILE A 385 0.35 -9.20 -17.37
CA ILE A 385 0.86 -10.35 -18.11
C ILE A 385 -0.22 -11.42 -18.26
N GLN A 386 -0.89 -11.80 -17.15
CA GLN A 386 -1.98 -12.77 -17.19
C GLN A 386 -3.15 -12.28 -18.06
N GLU A 387 -3.56 -11.02 -17.93
CA GLU A 387 -4.65 -10.44 -18.74
C GLU A 387 -4.33 -10.42 -20.25
N GLN A 388 -3.05 -10.27 -20.65
CA GLN A 388 -2.68 -10.42 -22.06
C GLN A 388 -2.81 -11.88 -22.53
N GLU A 389 -2.38 -12.84 -21.72
CA GLU A 389 -2.47 -14.27 -22.05
C GLU A 389 -3.94 -14.72 -22.20
N GLU A 390 -4.82 -14.19 -21.36
CA GLU A 390 -6.27 -14.47 -21.36
C GLU A 390 -7.00 -13.97 -22.62
N LYS A 391 -6.39 -13.09 -23.41
CA LYS A 391 -6.95 -12.69 -24.71
C LYS A 391 -6.81 -13.78 -25.78
N SER A 392 -6.02 -14.81 -25.52
CA SER A 392 -5.79 -15.91 -26.46
C SER A 392 -7.04 -16.81 -26.61
N PRO A 393 -7.20 -17.51 -27.75
CA PRO A 393 -8.42 -18.29 -28.05
C PRO A 393 -8.76 -19.38 -27.03
N ASN A 394 -7.76 -19.96 -26.36
CA ASN A 394 -7.97 -21.03 -25.38
C ASN A 394 -8.75 -20.52 -24.17
N PHE A 395 -8.45 -19.31 -23.71
CA PHE A 395 -9.10 -18.70 -22.55
C PHE A 395 -10.51 -18.19 -22.86
N LYS A 396 -10.78 -17.80 -24.11
CA LYS A 396 -12.12 -17.40 -24.55
C LYS A 396 -13.14 -18.54 -24.54
N LYS A 397 -12.69 -19.81 -24.51
CA LYS A 397 -13.55 -21.00 -24.51
C LYS A 397 -13.91 -21.50 -23.11
N ARG A 398 -13.40 -20.84 -22.06
CA ARG A 398 -13.65 -21.23 -20.68
C ARG A 398 -15.15 -21.14 -20.36
N PRO A 399 -15.75 -22.19 -19.77
CA PRO A 399 -17.19 -22.25 -19.65
C PRO A 399 -17.74 -21.24 -18.65
N CYS A 400 -17.01 -20.91 -17.56
CA CYS A 400 -17.26 -19.89 -16.51
C CYS A 400 -18.71 -19.74 -15.97
N LYS A 401 -19.61 -20.62 -16.41
CA LYS A 401 -20.98 -20.81 -15.97
C LYS A 401 -21.43 -22.22 -16.35
N CYS A 402 -22.36 -22.76 -15.59
CA CYS A 402 -22.90 -24.10 -15.78
C CYS A 402 -24.40 -24.11 -15.54
N THR A 403 -25.13 -24.79 -16.43
CA THR A 403 -26.58 -25.03 -16.31
C THR A 403 -26.84 -26.50 -16.56
N ARG A 404 -27.33 -27.26 -15.58
CA ARG A 404 -27.59 -28.71 -15.69
C ARG A 404 -29.05 -29.04 -15.38
N GLY A 405 -29.71 -29.81 -16.25
CA GLY A 405 -31.02 -30.42 -15.96
C GLY A 405 -32.18 -29.47 -15.58
N GLY A 406 -32.25 -28.26 -16.17
CA GLY A 406 -33.30 -27.27 -15.84
C GLY A 406 -33.10 -26.53 -14.52
N SER A 407 -31.96 -26.72 -13.85
CA SER A 407 -31.57 -25.99 -12.63
C SER A 407 -31.11 -24.56 -12.92
N ASP A 408 -30.97 -23.76 -11.85
CA ASP A 408 -30.44 -22.41 -11.93
C ASP A 408 -28.98 -22.40 -12.45
N THR A 409 -28.63 -21.37 -13.21
CA THR A 409 -27.28 -21.21 -13.75
C THR A 409 -26.32 -20.86 -12.62
N VAL A 410 -25.20 -21.58 -12.50
CA VAL A 410 -24.11 -21.22 -11.60
C VAL A 410 -23.07 -20.45 -12.37
N TYR A 411 -22.67 -19.28 -11.90
CA TYR A 411 -21.59 -18.47 -12.44
C TYR A 411 -20.33 -18.66 -11.60
N HIS A 412 -19.19 -18.81 -12.27
CA HIS A 412 -17.88 -18.87 -11.65
C HIS A 412 -17.19 -17.52 -11.83
N VAL A 413 -16.90 -16.85 -10.72
CA VAL A 413 -16.18 -15.58 -10.68
C VAL A 413 -14.94 -15.70 -9.80
N TYR A 414 -14.01 -14.78 -9.97
CA TYR A 414 -12.73 -14.78 -9.29
C TYR A 414 -12.57 -13.54 -8.44
N VAL A 415 -12.15 -13.69 -7.19
CA VAL A 415 -12.02 -12.56 -6.26
C VAL A 415 -10.70 -12.63 -5.53
N ARG A 416 -9.97 -11.52 -5.47
CA ARG A 416 -8.79 -11.37 -4.60
C ARG A 416 -8.94 -10.19 -3.65
N GLU A 417 -8.27 -10.26 -2.51
CA GLU A 417 -8.09 -9.07 -1.68
C GLU A 417 -7.16 -8.06 -2.40
N ARG A 418 -7.53 -6.78 -2.38
CA ARG A 418 -6.67 -5.70 -2.88
C ARG A 418 -5.29 -5.77 -2.21
N GLY A 419 -4.23 -5.81 -3.02
CA GLY A 419 -2.85 -5.95 -2.53
C GLY A 419 -2.36 -7.39 -2.47
N ARG A 420 -3.17 -8.36 -2.87
CA ARG A 420 -2.73 -9.74 -3.17
C ARG A 420 -2.82 -10.02 -4.67
N PHE A 421 -2.09 -11.04 -5.10
CA PHE A 421 -2.03 -11.46 -6.50
C PHE A 421 -3.01 -12.60 -6.79
N GLU A 422 -2.95 -13.65 -5.97
CA GLU A 422 -3.77 -14.86 -6.14
C GLU A 422 -5.26 -14.59 -5.99
N MET A 423 -6.04 -15.29 -6.82
CA MET A 423 -7.50 -15.17 -6.93
C MET A 423 -8.19 -16.39 -6.35
N GLU A 424 -9.31 -16.17 -5.67
CA GLU A 424 -10.16 -17.21 -5.12
C GLU A 424 -11.39 -17.45 -6.00
N SER A 425 -11.73 -18.72 -6.23
CA SER A 425 -12.96 -19.12 -6.90
C SER A 425 -14.19 -18.85 -6.04
N ILE A 426 -15.16 -18.15 -6.60
CA ILE A 426 -16.47 -17.84 -6.01
C ILE A 426 -17.57 -18.30 -6.97
N PHE A 427 -18.60 -18.95 -6.43
CA PHE A 427 -19.74 -19.44 -7.21
C PHE A 427 -21.01 -18.67 -6.83
N LEU A 428 -21.71 -18.16 -7.83
CA LEU A 428 -22.94 -17.39 -7.65
C LEU A 428 -24.09 -18.03 -8.42
N ARG A 429 -25.28 -18.03 -7.81
CA ARG A 429 -26.50 -18.58 -8.40
C ARG A 429 -27.21 -17.50 -9.23
N GLY A 430 -27.59 -17.83 -10.46
CA GLY A 430 -28.14 -16.93 -11.46
C GLY A 430 -29.43 -16.23 -11.02
N LYS A 431 -30.28 -16.92 -10.27
CA LYS A 431 -31.51 -16.35 -9.67
C LYS A 431 -31.23 -15.37 -8.53
N ASN A 432 -29.99 -15.29 -8.03
CA ASN A 432 -29.59 -14.44 -6.90
C ASN A 432 -28.27 -13.71 -7.17
N LEU A 433 -28.11 -13.10 -8.36
CA LEU A 433 -26.97 -12.23 -8.68
C LEU A 433 -27.14 -10.83 -8.08
N THR A 434 -27.05 -10.75 -6.76
CA THR A 434 -27.16 -9.51 -5.98
C THR A 434 -25.82 -9.16 -5.33
N HIS A 435 -25.63 -7.90 -4.93
CA HIS A 435 -24.39 -7.52 -4.23
C HIS A 435 -24.25 -8.23 -2.90
N GLU A 436 -25.35 -8.38 -2.16
CA GLU A 436 -25.38 -9.09 -0.89
C GLU A 436 -24.99 -10.56 -1.05
N ALA A 437 -25.45 -11.22 -2.11
CA ALA A 437 -25.05 -12.60 -2.42
C ALA A 437 -23.55 -12.70 -2.75
N LEU A 438 -23.02 -11.76 -3.53
CA LEU A 438 -21.58 -11.70 -3.84
C LEU A 438 -20.76 -11.46 -2.56
N GLU A 439 -21.14 -10.48 -1.74
CA GLU A 439 -20.47 -10.16 -0.48
C GLU A 439 -20.49 -11.36 0.49
N THR A 440 -21.64 -12.00 0.65
CA THR A 440 -21.81 -13.19 1.49
C THR A 440 -20.92 -14.33 1.01
N ALA A 441 -20.88 -14.59 -0.30
CA ALA A 441 -20.06 -15.64 -0.88
C ALA A 441 -18.55 -15.35 -0.71
N VAL A 442 -18.13 -14.10 -0.88
CA VAL A 442 -16.75 -13.66 -0.65
C VAL A 442 -16.36 -13.83 0.82
N ILE A 443 -17.17 -13.35 1.75
CA ILE A 443 -16.91 -13.50 3.19
C ILE A 443 -16.84 -14.98 3.57
N ALA A 444 -17.78 -15.81 3.11
CA ALA A 444 -17.79 -17.24 3.40
C ALA A 444 -16.53 -17.94 2.89
N LYS A 445 -16.12 -17.66 1.64
CA LYS A 445 -14.91 -18.21 1.04
C LYS A 445 -13.66 -17.79 1.83
N PHE A 446 -13.46 -16.49 2.07
CA PHE A 446 -12.27 -16.00 2.75
C PHE A 446 -12.22 -16.46 4.22
N LYS A 447 -13.36 -16.58 4.90
CA LYS A 447 -13.44 -17.21 6.24
C LYS A 447 -13.03 -18.68 6.20
N SER A 448 -13.49 -19.46 5.22
CA SER A 448 -13.13 -20.88 5.08
C SER A 448 -11.62 -21.10 4.91
N LEU A 449 -10.95 -20.13 4.27
CA LEU A 449 -9.49 -20.13 4.08
C LEU A 449 -8.71 -19.63 5.30
N LYS A 450 -9.40 -19.24 6.39
CA LYS A 450 -8.81 -18.55 7.55
C LYS A 450 -7.98 -17.34 7.12
N HIS A 451 -8.51 -16.57 6.17
CA HIS A 451 -7.80 -15.47 5.55
C HIS A 451 -7.49 -14.34 6.54
N GLU A 452 -6.24 -13.87 6.51
CA GLU A 452 -5.80 -12.70 7.26
C GLU A 452 -5.66 -11.50 6.29
N PRO A 453 -6.41 -10.40 6.48
CA PRO A 453 -6.31 -9.22 5.62
C PRO A 453 -4.91 -8.61 5.59
N VAL A 454 -4.51 -8.03 4.45
CA VAL A 454 -3.16 -7.44 4.28
C VAL A 454 -2.84 -6.37 5.31
N TRP A 455 -3.85 -5.62 5.77
CA TRP A 455 -3.70 -4.54 6.74
C TRP A 455 -3.52 -5.01 8.18
N LYS A 456 -3.76 -6.29 8.50
CA LYS A 456 -3.82 -6.79 9.88
C LYS A 456 -2.50 -6.61 10.64
N LYS A 457 -1.37 -6.72 9.94
CA LYS A 457 -0.03 -6.56 10.53
C LYS A 457 0.32 -5.10 10.74
N GLU A 458 -0.05 -4.25 9.78
CA GLU A 458 0.36 -2.84 9.71
C GLU A 458 -0.53 -1.92 10.54
N ARG A 459 -1.83 -2.20 10.67
CA ARG A 459 -2.72 -1.36 11.49
C ARG A 459 -2.26 -1.34 12.96
N PRO A 460 -2.42 -0.21 13.68
CA PRO A 460 -2.20 -0.16 15.12
C PRO A 460 -3.19 -1.10 15.83
N GLY A 461 -2.78 -1.63 17.00
CA GLY A 461 -3.57 -2.61 17.76
C GLY A 461 -5.00 -2.18 18.05
N SER A 462 -5.22 -0.88 18.28
CA SER A 462 -6.54 -0.29 18.52
C SER A 462 -7.50 -0.38 17.33
N LEU A 463 -7.00 -0.63 16.10
CA LEU A 463 -7.79 -0.70 14.87
C LEU A 463 -7.84 -2.11 14.26
N LYS A 464 -7.31 -3.13 14.94
CA LYS A 464 -7.28 -4.50 14.41
C LYS A 464 -8.62 -5.23 14.51
N GLY A 465 -9.56 -4.76 15.33
CA GLY A 465 -10.88 -5.37 15.51
C GLY A 465 -10.84 -6.81 16.06
N ASP A 466 -11.96 -7.51 15.93
CA ASP A 466 -12.27 -8.84 16.49
C ASP A 466 -11.96 -10.03 15.55
N ASN A 467 -11.24 -9.78 14.45
CA ASN A 467 -10.96 -10.73 13.36
C ASN A 467 -12.15 -11.05 12.45
N GLU A 468 -13.29 -10.36 12.58
CA GLU A 468 -14.35 -10.49 11.60
C GLU A 468 -13.98 -9.81 10.28
N LEU A 469 -14.19 -10.52 9.16
CA LEU A 469 -14.05 -9.96 7.82
C LEU A 469 -15.31 -9.16 7.49
N ARG A 470 -15.14 -7.85 7.29
CA ARG A 470 -16.19 -6.95 6.80
C ARG A 470 -15.76 -6.37 5.48
N VAL A 471 -16.63 -6.45 4.48
CA VAL A 471 -16.37 -5.93 3.14
C VAL A 471 -16.68 -4.43 3.14
N HIS A 472 -15.70 -3.63 2.74
CA HIS A 472 -15.91 -2.22 2.45
C HIS A 472 -16.41 -2.05 1.01
N ARG A 473 -15.74 -2.70 0.06
CA ARG A 473 -16.05 -2.61 -1.37
C ARG A 473 -15.66 -3.90 -2.10
N ILE A 474 -16.44 -4.22 -3.13
CA ILE A 474 -16.10 -5.19 -4.17
C ILE A 474 -16.29 -4.49 -5.51
N TYR A 475 -15.27 -4.55 -6.38
CA TYR A 475 -15.28 -3.88 -7.67
C TYR A 475 -14.55 -4.70 -8.74
N PRO A 476 -14.87 -4.53 -10.04
CA PRO A 476 -14.18 -5.24 -11.12
C PRO A 476 -12.67 -4.98 -11.11
N LEU A 477 -11.89 -6.01 -11.41
CA LEU A 477 -10.45 -5.89 -11.57
C LEU A 477 -10.10 -4.87 -12.67
N GLY A 478 -9.00 -4.12 -12.47
CA GLY A 478 -8.47 -3.17 -13.47
C GLY A 478 -8.91 -1.72 -13.27
N LEU A 479 -9.77 -1.43 -12.29
CA LEU A 479 -10.07 -0.05 -11.90
C LEU A 479 -8.89 0.60 -11.17
N THR A 480 -8.68 1.89 -11.42
CA THR A 480 -7.77 2.72 -10.61
C THR A 480 -8.28 2.85 -9.18
N GLN A 481 -7.44 3.25 -8.22
CA GLN A 481 -7.88 3.40 -6.82
C GLN A 481 -8.90 4.52 -6.65
N ARG A 482 -8.77 5.60 -7.43
CA ARG A 482 -9.76 6.68 -7.56
C ARG A 482 -11.14 6.11 -7.93
N GLN A 483 -11.18 5.34 -9.01
CA GLN A 483 -12.40 4.68 -9.46
C GLN A 483 -12.93 3.69 -8.42
N ALA A 484 -12.10 2.78 -7.92
CA ALA A 484 -12.51 1.73 -7.01
C ALA A 484 -13.09 2.25 -5.68
N LEU A 485 -12.47 3.28 -5.08
CA LEU A 485 -12.84 3.77 -3.76
C LEU A 485 -13.90 4.88 -3.78
N TYR A 486 -13.96 5.68 -4.84
CA TYR A 486 -14.75 6.92 -4.83
C TYR A 486 -15.74 7.07 -5.99
N ASN A 487 -15.44 6.58 -7.19
CA ASN A 487 -16.34 6.77 -8.35
C ASN A 487 -17.22 5.57 -8.68
N PHE A 488 -16.73 4.36 -8.44
CA PHE A 488 -17.41 3.12 -8.83
C PHE A 488 -18.36 2.65 -7.73
N LYS A 489 -19.58 2.35 -8.16
CA LYS A 489 -20.54 1.52 -7.46
C LYS A 489 -21.38 0.82 -8.51
N PHE A 490 -21.74 -0.42 -8.24
CA PHE A 490 -22.81 -1.06 -8.99
C PHE A 490 -24.13 -0.35 -8.67
N GLU A 491 -24.82 0.15 -9.69
CA GLU A 491 -26.15 0.78 -9.58
C GLU A 491 -27.23 -0.30 -9.41
N GLY A 492 -27.35 -0.82 -8.19
CA GLY A 492 -28.29 -1.89 -7.85
C GLY A 492 -27.93 -3.25 -8.48
N ASN A 493 -28.74 -4.27 -8.13
CA ASN A 493 -28.45 -5.67 -8.47
C ASN A 493 -28.38 -5.95 -9.99
N SER A 494 -29.12 -5.19 -10.81
CA SER A 494 -29.14 -5.36 -12.27
C SER A 494 -27.76 -5.08 -12.90
N SER A 495 -27.02 -4.12 -12.35
CA SER A 495 -25.70 -3.74 -12.88
C SER A 495 -24.64 -4.82 -12.65
N LEU A 496 -24.64 -5.48 -11.48
CA LEU A 496 -23.75 -6.63 -11.22
C LEU A 496 -24.11 -7.82 -12.12
N SER A 497 -25.40 -8.16 -12.20
CA SER A 497 -25.87 -9.25 -13.06
C SER A 497 -25.47 -9.02 -14.53
N THR A 498 -25.68 -7.79 -15.02
CA THR A 498 -25.26 -7.38 -16.37
C THR A 498 -23.75 -7.52 -16.53
N HIS A 499 -22.95 -7.06 -15.57
CA HIS A 499 -21.49 -7.17 -15.62
C HIS A 499 -21.04 -8.63 -15.72
N ILE A 500 -21.53 -9.52 -14.87
CA ILE A 500 -21.17 -10.94 -14.85
C ILE A 500 -21.59 -11.63 -16.17
N GLN A 501 -22.76 -11.28 -16.72
CA GLN A 501 -23.25 -11.87 -17.96
C GLN A 501 -22.44 -11.43 -19.20
N HIS A 502 -21.97 -10.18 -19.22
CA HIS A 502 -21.19 -9.63 -20.35
C HIS A 502 -19.69 -9.93 -20.25
N ASN A 503 -19.19 -10.26 -19.06
CA ASN A 503 -17.78 -10.54 -18.81
C ASN A 503 -17.63 -12.00 -18.33
N PRO A 504 -17.45 -12.97 -19.24
CA PRO A 504 -17.14 -14.34 -18.86
C PRO A 504 -15.95 -14.39 -17.90
N CYS A 505 -16.04 -15.21 -16.86
CA CYS A 505 -14.98 -15.38 -15.87
C CYS A 505 -14.63 -14.07 -15.14
N ALA A 506 -15.64 -13.24 -14.84
CA ALA A 506 -15.47 -11.94 -14.22
C ALA A 506 -14.54 -11.99 -12.99
N LYS A 507 -13.63 -11.02 -12.93
CA LYS A 507 -12.63 -10.87 -11.87
C LYS A 507 -12.93 -9.63 -11.04
N PHE A 508 -12.83 -9.76 -9.73
CA PHE A 508 -13.08 -8.69 -8.78
C PHE A 508 -11.93 -8.54 -7.79
N GLU A 509 -11.80 -7.34 -7.24
CA GLU A 509 -11.04 -7.11 -6.02
C GLU A 509 -12.00 -6.78 -4.88
N VAL A 510 -11.65 -7.26 -3.68
CA VAL A 510 -12.35 -6.94 -2.43
C VAL A 510 -11.43 -6.14 -1.50
N VAL A 511 -12.00 -5.15 -0.83
CA VAL A 511 -11.36 -4.38 0.24
C VAL A 511 -12.05 -4.72 1.55
N PHE A 512 -11.32 -5.30 2.51
CA PHE A 512 -11.79 -5.56 3.86
C PHE A 512 -11.43 -4.41 4.81
N VAL A 513 -12.24 -4.12 5.85
CA VAL A 513 -11.99 -2.99 6.80
C VAL A 513 -12.27 -3.23 8.28
#